data_AF-A0AAU1C1F0-F1
#
_entry.id   AF-A0AAU1C1F0-F1
#
_cell.length_a   1.000
_cell.length_b   1.000
_cell.length_c   1.000
_cell.angle_alpha   90.00
_cell.angle_beta   90.00
_cell.angle_gamma   90.00
#
_symmetry.space_group_name_H-M   'P 1'
#
loop_
_entity.id
_entity.type
_entity.pdbx_description
1 polymer ?
#
loop_
_entity_poly.entity_id
_entity_poly.type
_entity_poly.pdbx_seq_one_letter_code
_entity_poly.pdbx_strand_id
1 'polypeptide(L)' 'MYADSAGPNNPKDSVESKLHTAICSGKVPLAAAQKAIATDWTTALAILGLN' A
#
# COMPACT_ATOMS: atom_id res chain seq x y z
N MET A 1 5.11 9.32 -23.43
CA MET A 1 4.03 8.35 -23.17
C MET A 1 4.41 7.54 -21.94
N TYR A 2 3.85 7.86 -20.78
CA TYR A 2 3.83 6.92 -19.66
C TYR A 2 2.38 6.50 -19.56
N ALA A 3 2.02 5.48 -20.35
CA ALA A 3 0.72 4.84 -20.20
C ALA A 3 0.75 4.18 -18.82
N ASP A 4 -0.03 4.73 -17.90
CA ASP A 4 -0.39 4.08 -16.67
C ASP A 4 -0.97 2.71 -17.04
N SER A 5 -0.16 1.68 -16.87
CA SER A 5 -0.51 0.30 -17.18
C SER A 5 -1.54 -0.15 -16.14
N ALA A 6 -2.79 0.25 -16.33
CA ALA A 6 -3.94 -0.33 -15.66
C ALA A 6 -4.08 -1.76 -16.16
N GLY A 7 -3.23 -2.64 -15.64
CA GLY A 7 -3.38 -4.08 -15.78
C GLY A 7 -4.72 -4.52 -15.18
N PRO A 8 -5.01 -5.84 -15.20
CA PRO A 8 -6.17 -6.36 -14.49
C PRO A 8 -6.16 -5.85 -13.05
N ASN A 9 -7.29 -5.30 -12.57
CA ASN A 9 -7.43 -4.82 -11.20
C ASN A 9 -6.96 -5.90 -10.23
N ASN A 10 -5.80 -5.68 -9.61
CA ASN A 10 -5.22 -6.61 -8.68
C ASN A 10 -5.74 -6.25 -7.28
N PRO A 11 -6.21 -7.22 -6.47
CA PRO A 11 -6.62 -6.93 -5.11
C PRO A 11 -5.57 -6.18 -4.27
N LYS A 12 -4.28 -6.32 -4.62
CA LYS A 12 -3.18 -5.60 -3.99
C LYS A 12 -3.18 -4.09 -4.28
N ASP A 13 -3.77 -3.65 -5.39
CA ASP A 13 -3.81 -2.23 -5.79
C ASP A 13 -4.53 -1.36 -4.74
N SER A 14 -5.56 -1.91 -4.10
CA SER A 14 -6.28 -1.23 -3.01
C SER A 14 -5.39 -1.04 -1.77
N VAL A 15 -4.56 -2.04 -1.46
CA VAL A 15 -3.59 -1.96 -0.35
C VAL A 15 -2.50 -0.94 -0.68
N GLU A 16 -1.95 -0.98 -1.89
CA GLU A 16 -0.92 -0.04 -2.35
C GLU A 16 -1.41 1.42 -2.31
N SER A 17 -2.65 1.67 -2.75
CA SER A 17 -3.26 3.00 -2.73
C SER A 17 -3.47 3.54 -1.31
N LYS A 18 -3.91 2.70 -0.37
CA LYS A 18 -4.09 3.08 1.04
C LYS A 18 -2.75 3.35 1.73
N LEU A 19 -1.74 2.51 1.49
CA LEU A 19 -0.39 2.71 2.02
C LEU A 19 0.23 3.99 1.47
N HIS A 20 0.12 4.24 0.16
CA HIS A 20 0.59 5.48 -0.46
C HIS A 20 -0.03 6.71 0.22
N THR A 21 -1.34 6.72 0.43
CA THR A 21 -2.06 7.80 1.11
C THR A 21 -1.59 7.99 2.56
N ALA A 22 -1.41 6.90 3.31
CA ALA A 22 -0.92 6.95 4.69
C ALA A 22 0.52 7.47 4.79
N ILE A 23 1.39 7.13 3.84
CA ILE A 23 2.76 7.63 3.76
C ILE A 23 2.75 9.13 3.42
N CYS A 24 2.03 9.54 2.38
CA CYS A 24 1.99 10.94 1.94
C CYS A 24 1.36 11.87 3.00
N SER A 25 0.45 11.36 3.83
CA SER A 25 -0.12 12.09 4.97
C SER A 25 0.75 12.07 6.23
N GLY A 26 1.89 11.37 6.22
CA GLY A 26 2.78 11.24 7.37
C GLY A 26 2.26 10.34 8.49
N LYS A 27 1.15 9.61 8.28
CA LYS A 27 0.57 8.70 9.27
C LYS A 27 1.42 7.45 9.50
N VAL A 28 2.11 6.98 8.45
CA VAL A 28 2.94 5.78 8.49
C VAL A 28 4.30 6.07 7.85
N PRO A 29 5.43 5.72 8.50
CA PRO A 29 6.75 5.82 7.86
C PRO A 29 6.88 4.87 6.65
N LEU A 30 7.53 5.34 5.58
CA LEU A 30 7.75 4.54 4.36
C LEU A 30 8.34 3.15 4.65
N ALA A 31 9.36 3.08 5.53
CA ALA A 31 10.00 1.82 5.88
C ALA A 31 9.04 0.82 6.56
N ALA A 32 8.10 1.30 7.38
CA ALA A 32 7.11 0.45 8.04
C ALA A 32 6.10 -0.11 7.01
N ALA A 33 5.62 0.73 6.10
CA ALA A 33 4.74 0.32 5.01
C ALA A 33 5.41 -0.68 4.07
N GLN A 34 6.67 -0.44 3.67
CA GLN A 34 7.46 -1.35 2.84
C GLN A 34 7.66 -2.71 3.50
N LYS A 35 7.98 -2.73 4.81
CA LYS A 35 8.13 -3.99 5.56
C LYS A 35 6.82 -4.76 5.63
N ALA A 36 5.71 -4.08 5.93
CA ALA A 36 4.40 -4.71 6.07
C ALA A 36 3.95 -5.35 4.74
N ILE A 37 3.98 -4.59 3.64
CA ILE A 37 3.51 -5.08 2.34
C ILE A 37 4.40 -6.19 1.76
N ALA A 38 5.71 -6.16 2.04
CA ALA A 38 6.64 -7.21 1.59
C ALA A 38 6.52 -8.49 2.42
N THR A 39 6.07 -8.41 3.68
CA THR A 39 5.87 -9.58 4.54
C THR A 39 4.60 -10.32 4.17
N ASP A 40 3.47 -9.60 4.17
CA ASP A 40 2.17 -10.11 3.75
C ASP A 40 1.26 -8.91 3.43
N TRP A 41 1.01 -8.70 2.15
CA TRP A 41 0.21 -7.57 1.69
C TRP A 41 -1.26 -7.67 2.14
N THR A 42 -1.77 -8.87 2.42
CA THR A 42 -3.18 -9.05 2.83
C THR A 42 -3.44 -8.59 4.26
N THR A 43 -2.41 -8.59 5.12
CA THR A 43 -2.49 -8.16 6.53
C THR A 43 -1.83 -6.81 6.80
N ALA A 44 -1.16 -6.22 5.81
CA ALA A 44 -0.41 -4.97 5.95
C ALA A 44 -1.22 -3.81 6.55
N LEU A 45 -2.48 -3.62 6.13
CA LEU A 45 -3.34 -2.55 6.65
C LEU A 45 -3.69 -2.77 8.12
N ALA A 46 -3.98 -4.02 8.51
CA ALA A 46 -4.32 -4.34 9.89
C ALA A 46 -3.12 -4.15 10.81
N ILE A 47 -1.93 -4.57 10.39
CA ILE A 47 -0.67 -4.39 11.13
C ILE A 47 -0.37 -2.89 11.36
N LEU A 48 -0.72 -2.04 10.39
CA LEU A 48 -0.47 -0.59 10.45
C LEU A 48 -1.64 0.22 11.01
N GLY A 49 -2.74 -0.43 11.40
CA GLY A 49 -3.93 0.25 11.93
C GLY A 49 -4.68 1.11 10.90
N LEU A 50 -4.73 0.69 9.64
CA LEU A 50 -5.31 1.43 8.49
C LEU A 50 -6.62 0.82 7.97
N ASN A 51 -7.31 0.01 8.79
CA ASN A 51 -8.56 -0.67 8.42
C ASN A 51 -9.76 0.26 8.43
#